data_AF-A0A942DDE5-F1
#
_entry.id   AF-A0A942DDE5-F1
#
_cell.length_a   1.000
_cell.length_b   1.000
_cell.length_c   1.000
_cell.angle_alpha   90.00
_cell.angle_beta   90.00
_cell.angle_gamma   90.00
#
_symmetry.space_group_name_H-M   'P 1'
#
loop_
_entity.id
_entity.type
_entity.pdbx_description
1 polymer ?
#
loop_
_entity_poly.entity_id
_entity_poly.type
_entity_poly.pdbx_seq_one_letter_code
_entity_poly.pdbx_strand_id
1 'polypeptide(L)'
;MQQFPRRFFALALSLISFTVFAFSLPAFSTPAQTAVNSSEAVGPKIAATAQACLGKKMWLGYGLKTGYLGCAAAVSNVLKKAGSSAGHSAAVTQLRNQLLASKCAREFIIRRGPKEELLDSKLNSIARPGDIVLAFAKPPESDWNGGGNAHCGILSAATEICTNDWNDGIWKKLNIHLMFDYYPYLRIIRIDRLSSH
;
A
#
# COMPACT_ATOMS: atom_id res chain seq x y z
N MET A 1 -41.86 8.63 25.15
CA MET A 1 -40.67 8.65 26.03
C MET A 1 -40.93 7.69 27.18
N GLN A 2 -40.36 6.49 27.16
CA GLN A 2 -40.49 5.50 28.24
C GLN A 2 -39.12 5.32 28.90
N GLN A 3 -39.05 5.68 30.19
CA GLN A 3 -37.86 5.55 31.03
C GLN A 3 -37.77 4.12 31.58
N PHE A 4 -36.62 3.48 31.39
CA PHE A 4 -36.28 2.20 32.02
C PHE A 4 -35.53 2.43 33.35
N PRO A 5 -35.78 1.62 34.39
CA PRO A 5 -35.19 1.81 35.71
C PRO A 5 -33.74 1.31 35.80
N ARG A 6 -32.91 2.12 36.45
CA ARG A 6 -31.53 1.84 36.84
C ARG A 6 -31.50 0.74 37.92
N ARG A 7 -30.77 -0.35 37.66
CA ARG A 7 -30.40 -1.32 38.69
C ARG A 7 -28.98 -1.02 39.18
N PHE A 8 -28.89 -0.75 40.47
CA PHE A 8 -27.64 -0.71 41.24
C PHE A 8 -27.12 -2.13 41.42
N PHE A 9 -25.85 -2.35 41.08
CA PHE A 9 -25.08 -3.49 41.57
C PHE A 9 -23.93 -2.93 42.41
N ALA A 10 -23.92 -3.34 43.67
CA ALA A 10 -22.86 -3.14 44.63
C ALA A 10 -22.11 -4.46 44.86
N LEU A 11 -20.93 -4.36 45.47
CA LEU A 11 -20.00 -5.40 45.92
C LEU A 11 -19.18 -6.08 44.81
N ALA A 12 -17.90 -6.41 44.99
CA ALA A 12 -17.09 -6.55 46.20
C ALA A 12 -15.63 -6.15 45.91
N LEU A 13 -15.01 -5.43 46.84
CA LEU A 13 -13.58 -5.12 46.85
C LEU A 13 -12.86 -6.33 47.47
N SER A 14 -12.16 -7.11 46.66
CA SER A 14 -11.27 -8.18 47.13
C SER A 14 -9.85 -7.62 47.22
N LEU A 15 -9.36 -7.40 48.44
CA LEU A 15 -7.95 -7.15 48.69
C LEU A 15 -7.17 -8.47 48.55
N ILE A 16 -6.44 -8.61 47.45
CA ILE A 16 -5.45 -9.67 47.27
C ILE A 16 -4.11 -9.11 47.73
N SER A 17 -3.64 -9.59 48.88
CA SER A 17 -2.31 -9.31 49.42
C SER A 17 -1.28 -10.11 48.64
N PHE A 18 -0.48 -9.44 47.80
CA PHE A 18 0.65 -10.04 47.11
C PHE A 18 1.91 -9.93 47.96
N THR A 19 2.40 -11.06 48.45
CA THR A 19 3.74 -11.20 49.05
C THR A 19 4.80 -11.08 47.95
N VAL A 20 5.63 -10.05 48.05
CA VAL A 20 6.77 -9.82 47.16
C VAL A 20 7.90 -10.76 47.57
N PHE A 21 8.11 -11.84 46.81
CA PHE A 21 9.33 -12.63 46.89
C PHE A 21 10.44 -11.89 46.12
N ALA A 22 11.34 -11.26 46.86
CA ALA A 22 12.57 -10.69 46.30
C ALA A 22 13.57 -11.83 46.00
N PHE A 23 13.52 -12.37 44.79
CA PHE A 23 14.62 -13.17 44.26
C PHE A 23 15.69 -12.23 43.70
N SER A 24 16.83 -12.16 44.39
CA SER A 24 18.05 -11.54 43.87
C SER A 24 18.56 -12.39 42.70
N LEU A 25 18.19 -12.00 41.48
CA LEU A 25 18.77 -12.56 40.27
C LEU A 25 20.21 -12.03 40.08
N PRO A 26 21.16 -12.87 39.62
CA PRO A 26 22.47 -12.39 39.21
C PRO A 26 22.32 -11.40 38.05
N ALA A 27 23.09 -10.31 38.12
CA ALA A 27 23.17 -9.31 37.07
C ALA A 27 23.72 -9.96 35.78
N PHE A 28 22.82 -10.41 34.91
CA PHE A 28 23.16 -10.77 33.55
C PHE A 28 23.55 -9.49 32.81
N SER A 29 24.84 -9.36 32.50
CA SER A 29 25.32 -8.36 31.56
C SER A 29 24.68 -8.65 30.20
N THR A 30 23.69 -7.84 29.83
CA THR A 30 23.11 -7.87 28.49
C THR A 30 24.23 -7.61 27.50
N PRO A 31 24.56 -8.56 26.60
CA PRO A 31 25.46 -8.23 25.51
C PRO A 31 24.84 -7.06 24.75
N ALA A 32 25.63 -6.02 24.52
CA ALA A 32 25.24 -4.85 23.77
C ALA A 32 24.52 -5.32 22.50
N GLN A 33 23.20 -5.13 22.47
CA GLN A 33 22.38 -5.33 21.29
C GLN A 33 22.96 -4.38 20.26
N THR A 34 23.79 -4.93 19.38
CA THR A 34 24.13 -4.28 18.13
C THR A 34 22.78 -4.07 17.47
N ALA A 35 22.33 -2.82 17.42
CA ALA A 35 21.11 -2.42 16.74
C ALA A 35 21.31 -2.77 15.27
N VAL A 36 20.98 -4.02 14.91
CA VAL A 36 20.68 -4.39 13.55
C VAL A 36 19.48 -3.51 13.23
N ASN A 37 19.72 -2.45 12.46
CA ASN A 37 18.68 -1.63 11.86
C ASN A 37 17.70 -2.61 11.22
N SER A 38 16.64 -2.93 11.94
CA SER A 38 15.56 -3.76 11.45
C SER A 38 14.91 -2.92 10.37
N SER A 39 15.41 -3.11 9.15
CA SER A 39 14.81 -2.69 7.90
C SER A 39 13.37 -3.15 7.95
N GLU A 40 12.49 -2.31 8.51
CA GLU A 40 11.06 -2.54 8.52
C GLU A 40 10.68 -2.83 7.07
N ALA A 41 10.09 -4.00 6.84
CA ALA A 41 9.84 -4.45 5.49
C ALA A 41 9.02 -3.38 4.74
N VAL A 42 9.61 -2.80 3.70
CA VAL A 42 9.08 -1.62 3.01
C VAL A 42 7.67 -1.87 2.46
N GLY A 43 7.44 -3.08 1.94
CA GLY A 43 6.13 -3.52 1.43
C GLY A 43 5.01 -3.38 2.47
N PRO A 44 5.07 -4.08 3.63
CA PRO A 44 4.10 -3.93 4.71
C PRO A 44 3.81 -2.48 5.13
N LYS A 45 4.84 -1.62 5.20
CA LYS A 45 4.65 -0.20 5.50
C LYS A 45 3.85 0.54 4.42
N ILE A 46 4.16 0.32 3.15
CA ILE A 46 3.41 0.89 2.02
C ILE A 46 1.96 0.38 2.03
N ALA A 47 1.74 -0.92 2.26
CA ALA A 47 0.42 -1.53 2.32
C ALA A 47 -0.43 -0.95 3.46
N ALA A 48 0.14 -0.84 4.66
CA ALA A 48 -0.52 -0.24 5.82
C ALA A 48 -0.87 1.24 5.56
N THR A 49 0.05 1.99 4.95
CA THR A 49 -0.18 3.39 4.56
C THR A 49 -1.32 3.51 3.55
N ALA A 50 -1.36 2.63 2.55
CA ALA A 50 -2.41 2.59 1.54
C ALA A 50 -3.78 2.34 2.17
N GLN A 51 -3.86 1.39 3.11
CA GLN A 51 -5.10 1.08 3.84
C GLN A 51 -5.54 2.24 4.74
N ALA A 52 -4.61 2.91 5.42
CA ALA A 52 -4.91 4.09 6.23
C ALA A 52 -5.41 5.30 5.40
N CYS A 53 -5.30 5.23 4.07
CA CYS A 53 -5.76 6.26 3.15
C CYS A 53 -7.17 6.02 2.58
N LEU A 54 -7.83 4.90 2.92
CA LEU A 54 -9.16 4.58 2.41
C LEU A 54 -10.18 5.68 2.68
N GLY A 55 -11.03 5.95 1.69
CA GLY A 55 -12.06 6.99 1.73
C GLY A 55 -11.56 8.40 1.44
N LYS A 56 -10.26 8.60 1.16
CA LYS A 56 -9.66 9.93 0.96
C LYS A 56 -9.44 10.25 -0.52
N LYS A 57 -9.48 11.55 -0.86
CA LYS A 57 -9.08 12.08 -2.17
C LYS A 57 -7.56 12.16 -2.26
N MET A 58 -6.93 11.02 -2.54
CA MET A 58 -5.47 10.90 -2.52
C MET A 58 -4.78 11.58 -3.71
N TRP A 59 -5.50 12.02 -4.74
CA TRP A 59 -4.94 12.67 -5.93
C TRP A 59 -4.67 14.18 -5.78
N LEU A 60 -5.08 14.81 -4.67
CA LEU A 60 -4.92 16.24 -4.44
C LEU A 60 -3.43 16.65 -4.39
N GLY A 61 -3.13 17.90 -4.79
CA GLY A 61 -1.78 18.46 -4.79
C GLY A 61 -1.01 18.34 -6.12
N TYR A 62 -1.61 17.73 -7.14
CA TYR A 62 -1.03 17.59 -8.49
C TYR A 62 -1.70 18.47 -9.57
N GLY A 63 -2.49 19.47 -9.17
CA GLY A 63 -3.17 20.38 -10.12
C GLY A 63 -4.29 19.75 -10.94
N LEU A 64 -4.75 18.55 -10.59
CA LEU A 64 -5.88 17.90 -11.26
C LEU A 64 -7.21 18.58 -10.88
N LYS A 65 -8.12 18.72 -11.84
CA LYS A 65 -9.46 19.27 -11.59
C LYS A 65 -10.41 18.25 -10.93
N THR A 66 -10.24 16.97 -11.28
CA THR A 66 -11.04 15.85 -10.77
C THR A 66 -10.14 14.66 -10.50
N GLY A 67 -10.65 13.69 -9.74
CA GLY A 67 -9.92 12.45 -9.45
C GLY A 67 -10.04 11.36 -10.50
N TYR A 68 -10.78 11.58 -11.60
CA TYR A 68 -10.98 10.58 -12.67
C TYR A 68 -9.65 10.05 -13.24
N LEU A 69 -8.65 10.93 -13.37
CA LEU A 69 -7.29 10.60 -13.84
C LEU A 69 -6.25 10.64 -12.71
N GLY A 70 -6.70 10.53 -11.46
CA GLY A 70 -5.90 10.76 -10.26
C GLY A 70 -5.08 9.57 -9.78
N CYS A 71 -5.05 8.44 -10.48
CA CYS A 71 -4.46 7.19 -9.99
C CYS A 71 -2.97 7.29 -9.63
N ALA A 72 -2.13 7.82 -10.53
CA ALA A 72 -0.71 7.97 -10.25
C ALA A 72 -0.42 9.06 -9.20
N ALA A 73 -1.20 10.14 -9.19
CA ALA A 73 -1.13 11.17 -8.15
C ALA A 73 -1.45 10.58 -6.77
N ALA A 74 -2.48 9.73 -6.70
CA ALA A 74 -2.90 9.04 -5.48
C ALA A 74 -1.82 8.07 -4.98
N VAL A 75 -1.28 7.21 -5.85
CA VAL A 75 -0.16 6.33 -5.49
C VAL A 75 1.04 7.15 -5.02
N SER A 76 1.42 8.21 -5.73
CA SER A 76 2.54 9.07 -5.36
C SER A 76 2.36 9.72 -3.98
N ASN A 77 1.14 10.14 -3.63
CA ASN A 77 0.84 10.65 -2.29
C ASN A 77 0.87 9.58 -1.20
N VAL A 78 0.45 8.35 -1.50
CA VAL A 78 0.58 7.21 -0.56
C VAL A 78 2.07 6.88 -0.35
N LEU A 79 2.87 6.83 -1.41
CA LEU A 79 4.31 6.59 -1.33
C LEU A 79 5.03 7.68 -0.51
N LYS A 80 4.70 8.95 -0.75
CA LYS A 80 5.20 10.07 0.05
C LYS A 80 4.85 9.90 1.53
N LYS A 81 3.61 9.52 1.86
CA LYS A 81 3.18 9.24 3.25
C LYS A 81 3.91 8.05 3.88
N ALA A 82 4.27 7.05 3.07
CA ALA A 82 5.06 5.91 3.52
C ALA A 82 6.56 6.26 3.72
N GLY A 83 6.98 7.48 3.37
CA GLY A 83 8.36 7.95 3.46
C GLY A 83 9.22 7.64 2.24
N SER A 84 8.62 7.26 1.11
CA SER A 84 9.33 7.12 -0.16
C SER A 84 9.43 8.47 -0.87
N SER A 85 10.64 8.88 -1.22
CA SER A 85 10.85 9.99 -2.17
C SER A 85 10.83 9.54 -3.63
N ALA A 86 10.82 8.22 -3.89
CA ALA A 86 10.73 7.65 -5.23
C ALA A 86 9.29 7.68 -5.73
N GLY A 87 9.10 8.20 -6.94
CA GLY A 87 7.79 8.28 -7.60
C GLY A 87 6.96 9.49 -7.16
N HIS A 88 6.99 10.55 -7.96
CA HIS A 88 6.24 11.78 -7.75
C HIS A 88 5.67 12.27 -9.07
N SER A 89 4.57 11.66 -9.52
CA SER A 89 3.93 12.06 -10.78
C SER A 89 2.44 11.74 -10.80
N ALA A 90 1.68 12.58 -11.52
CA ALA A 90 0.29 12.33 -11.87
C ALA A 90 0.12 11.45 -13.12
N ALA A 91 1.20 11.06 -13.80
CA ALA A 91 1.15 10.19 -14.97
C ALA A 91 1.76 8.82 -14.65
N VAL A 92 1.03 7.73 -14.94
CA VAL A 92 1.44 6.35 -14.63
C VAL A 92 2.77 6.00 -15.29
N THR A 93 2.94 6.36 -16.57
CA THR A 93 4.19 6.11 -17.32
C THR A 93 5.39 6.83 -16.67
N GLN A 94 5.21 8.07 -16.24
CA GLN A 94 6.27 8.84 -15.58
C GLN A 94 6.57 8.29 -14.17
N LEU A 95 5.53 7.92 -13.41
CA LEU A 95 5.67 7.29 -12.10
C LEU A 95 6.48 6.00 -12.19
N ARG A 96 6.17 5.12 -13.16
CA ARG A 96 6.96 3.91 -13.47
C ARG A 96 8.43 4.24 -13.67
N ASN A 97 8.72 5.18 -14.57
CA ASN A 97 10.09 5.52 -14.95
C ASN A 97 10.87 6.08 -13.76
N GLN A 98 10.26 6.94 -12.93
CA GLN A 98 10.87 7.47 -11.71
C GLN A 98 11.17 6.36 -10.68
N LEU A 99 10.24 5.42 -10.48
CA LEU A 99 10.44 4.31 -9.56
C LEU A 99 11.62 3.43 -10.00
N LEU A 100 11.70 3.09 -11.29
CA LEU A 100 12.79 2.27 -11.83
C LEU A 100 14.14 3.00 -11.84
N ALA A 101 14.14 4.31 -12.12
CA ALA A 101 15.34 5.13 -12.08
C ALA A 101 15.93 5.28 -10.66
N SER A 102 15.12 5.11 -9.60
CA SER A 102 15.57 5.23 -8.21
C SER A 102 16.60 4.17 -7.77
N LYS A 103 16.75 3.08 -8.54
CA LYS A 103 17.54 1.88 -8.16
C LYS A 103 17.13 1.27 -6.81
N CYS A 104 15.93 1.60 -6.34
CA CYS A 104 15.33 1.09 -5.12
C CYS A 104 14.10 0.22 -5.41
N ALA A 105 13.76 0.03 -6.68
CA ALA A 105 12.62 -0.74 -7.11
C ALA A 105 12.96 -1.69 -8.26
N ARG A 106 12.20 -2.77 -8.37
CA ARG A 106 12.29 -3.77 -9.45
C ARG A 106 10.92 -4.00 -10.06
N GLU A 107 10.90 -4.34 -11.34
CA GLU A 107 9.69 -4.63 -12.09
C GLU A 107 9.53 -6.14 -12.34
N PHE A 108 8.28 -6.60 -12.25
CA PHE A 108 7.84 -7.93 -12.62
C PHE A 108 6.74 -7.81 -13.67
N ILE A 109 6.77 -8.68 -14.68
CA ILE A 109 5.81 -8.66 -15.78
C ILE A 109 4.70 -9.67 -15.50
N ILE A 110 3.46 -9.16 -15.38
CA ILE A 110 2.27 -10.00 -15.14
C ILE A 110 1.52 -10.28 -16.44
N ARG A 111 1.35 -9.28 -17.31
CA ARG A 111 0.76 -9.46 -18.66
C ARG A 111 1.59 -8.77 -19.73
N ARG A 112 1.87 -9.46 -20.83
CA ARG A 112 2.62 -8.91 -21.99
C ARG A 112 1.76 -8.50 -23.17
N GLY A 113 0.45 -8.64 -23.11
CA GLY A 113 -0.42 -8.24 -24.20
C GLY A 113 -1.85 -8.77 -24.10
N PRO A 114 -2.68 -8.49 -25.12
CA PRO A 114 -4.13 -8.71 -25.10
C PRO A 114 -4.54 -10.19 -25.06
N LYS A 115 -3.63 -11.11 -25.36
CA LYS A 115 -3.90 -12.56 -25.36
C LYS A 115 -3.67 -13.23 -24.01
N GLU A 116 -3.11 -12.51 -23.04
CA GLU A 116 -2.86 -13.04 -21.70
C GLU A 116 -3.97 -12.60 -20.76
N GLU A 117 -4.51 -13.51 -19.97
CA GLU A 117 -5.44 -13.21 -18.87
C GLU A 117 -4.68 -12.84 -17.60
N LEU A 118 -5.30 -12.06 -16.72
CA LEU A 118 -4.81 -11.87 -15.37
C LEU A 118 -5.21 -13.11 -14.55
N LEU A 119 -4.25 -14.00 -14.30
CA LEU A 119 -4.49 -15.20 -13.50
C LEU A 119 -4.10 -14.97 -12.04
N ASP A 120 -5.00 -15.28 -11.11
CA ASP A 120 -4.76 -15.21 -9.66
C ASP A 120 -3.54 -16.04 -9.24
N SER A 121 -3.34 -17.22 -9.83
CA SER A 121 -2.18 -18.07 -9.53
C SER A 121 -0.86 -17.38 -9.86
N LYS A 122 -0.78 -16.71 -11.02
CA LYS A 122 0.39 -15.94 -11.44
C LYS A 122 0.58 -14.73 -10.53
N LEU A 123 -0.49 -14.00 -10.24
CA LEU A 123 -0.45 -12.85 -9.33
C LEU A 123 0.07 -13.28 -7.95
N ASN A 124 -0.55 -14.27 -7.32
CA ASN A 124 -0.22 -14.74 -5.97
C ASN A 124 1.20 -15.33 -5.86
N SER A 125 1.77 -15.84 -6.95
CA SER A 125 3.15 -16.35 -6.95
C SER A 125 4.22 -15.25 -6.90
N ILE A 126 3.87 -14.02 -7.31
CA ILE A 126 4.82 -12.91 -7.46
C ILE A 126 4.50 -11.78 -6.49
N ALA A 127 3.22 -11.42 -6.38
CA ALA A 127 2.70 -10.26 -5.67
C ALA A 127 2.90 -10.35 -4.16
N ARG A 128 3.18 -9.20 -3.54
CA ARG A 128 3.26 -9.03 -2.09
C ARG A 128 2.53 -7.76 -1.67
N PRO A 129 1.99 -7.68 -0.44
CA PRO A 129 1.47 -6.44 0.10
C PRO A 129 2.49 -5.30 -0.02
N GLY A 130 2.05 -4.16 -0.54
CA GLY A 130 2.84 -2.95 -0.77
C GLY A 130 3.43 -2.83 -2.17
N ASP A 131 3.36 -3.90 -2.97
CA ASP A 131 3.70 -3.82 -4.39
C ASP A 131 2.75 -2.87 -5.12
N ILE A 132 3.30 -2.13 -6.08
CA ILE A 132 2.55 -1.19 -6.93
C ILE A 132 2.16 -1.93 -8.20
N VAL A 133 0.88 -1.98 -8.52
CA VAL A 133 0.38 -2.54 -9.79
C VAL A 133 0.24 -1.39 -10.77
N LEU A 134 0.81 -1.57 -11.96
CA LEU A 134 0.67 -0.65 -13.08
C LEU A 134 0.03 -1.38 -14.25
N ALA A 135 -0.93 -0.74 -14.89
CA ALA A 135 -1.69 -1.27 -16.01
C ALA A 135 -1.70 -0.27 -17.17
N PHE A 136 -1.55 -0.78 -18.39
CA PHE A 136 -1.38 0.02 -19.59
C PHE A 136 -2.18 -0.55 -20.76
N ALA A 137 -2.72 0.33 -21.60
CA ALA A 137 -3.44 -0.01 -22.83
C ALA A 137 -2.47 -0.39 -23.98
N LYS A 138 -1.27 0.20 -23.97
CA LYS A 138 -0.18 -0.04 -24.94
C LYS A 138 1.09 -0.52 -24.23
N PRO A 139 2.06 -1.13 -24.94
CA PRO A 139 3.32 -1.56 -24.32
C PRO A 139 4.04 -0.37 -23.65
N PRO A 140 4.37 -0.47 -22.34
CA PRO A 140 4.97 0.64 -21.60
C PRO A 140 6.43 0.94 -21.98
N GLU A 141 7.07 0.07 -22.78
CA GLU A 141 8.44 0.24 -23.25
C GLU A 141 8.53 1.08 -24.54
N SER A 142 7.49 1.06 -25.39
CA SER A 142 7.47 1.74 -26.69
C SER A 142 6.54 2.94 -26.74
N ASP A 143 5.53 3.00 -25.88
CA ASP A 143 4.43 3.95 -26.01
C ASP A 143 4.16 4.75 -24.73
N TRP A 144 3.83 6.02 -24.92
CA TRP A 144 3.29 6.85 -23.85
C TRP A 144 1.84 6.45 -23.53
N ASN A 145 1.59 6.09 -22.26
CA ASN A 145 0.25 5.81 -21.75
C ASN A 145 -0.16 6.90 -20.76
N GLY A 146 -1.07 7.79 -21.19
CA GLY A 146 -1.65 8.85 -20.38
C GLY A 146 -3.18 8.82 -20.38
N GLY A 147 -3.80 9.52 -19.42
CA GLY A 147 -5.25 9.53 -19.26
C GLY A 147 -5.81 8.13 -18.97
N GLY A 148 -6.96 7.79 -19.57
CA GLY A 148 -7.61 6.48 -19.39
C GLY A 148 -6.82 5.28 -19.95
N ASN A 149 -5.73 5.52 -20.67
CA ASN A 149 -4.87 4.45 -21.22
C ASN A 149 -3.94 3.81 -20.17
N ALA A 150 -3.98 4.25 -18.91
CA ALA A 150 -3.25 3.60 -17.84
C ALA A 150 -4.00 3.70 -16.51
N HIS A 151 -3.69 2.76 -15.62
CA HIS A 151 -4.17 2.77 -14.25
C HIS A 151 -3.10 2.23 -13.30
N CYS A 152 -3.20 2.56 -12.02
CA CYS A 152 -2.29 2.03 -11.01
C CYS A 152 -2.89 2.04 -9.60
N GLY A 153 -2.42 1.12 -8.77
CA GLY A 153 -2.77 1.02 -7.35
C GLY A 153 -1.71 0.27 -6.55
N ILE A 154 -2.00 0.00 -5.28
CA ILE A 154 -1.09 -0.67 -4.34
C ILE A 154 -1.78 -1.91 -3.80
N LEU A 155 -1.12 -3.06 -3.88
CA LEU A 155 -1.64 -4.30 -3.32
C LEU A 155 -1.69 -4.21 -1.80
N SER A 156 -2.87 -4.46 -1.24
CA SER A 156 -3.09 -4.60 0.21
C SER A 156 -3.01 -6.06 0.66
N ALA A 157 -3.41 -6.98 -0.22
CA ALA A 157 -3.29 -8.43 -0.08
C ALA A 157 -3.26 -9.07 -1.48
N ALA A 158 -3.31 -10.40 -1.55
CA ALA A 158 -3.28 -11.22 -2.77
C ALA A 158 -3.93 -10.58 -4.02
N THR A 159 -5.26 -10.49 -4.04
CA THR A 159 -6.05 -9.90 -5.14
C THR A 159 -6.72 -8.59 -4.73
N GLU A 160 -6.45 -8.10 -3.52
CA GLU A 160 -7.02 -6.86 -3.00
C GLU A 160 -6.08 -5.69 -3.26
N ILE A 161 -6.54 -4.72 -4.03
CA ILE A 161 -5.79 -3.52 -4.38
C ILE A 161 -6.45 -2.27 -3.77
N CYS A 162 -5.63 -1.40 -3.19
CA CYS A 162 -5.98 -0.03 -2.89
C CYS A 162 -5.69 0.84 -4.11
N THR A 163 -6.70 1.48 -4.68
CA THR A 163 -6.55 2.33 -5.88
C THR A 163 -7.48 3.54 -5.82
N ASN A 164 -7.18 4.54 -6.64
CA ASN A 164 -8.08 5.66 -6.86
C ASN A 164 -9.16 5.24 -7.85
N ASP A 165 -10.39 5.07 -7.38
CA ASP A 165 -11.51 4.72 -8.25
C ASP A 165 -11.71 5.81 -9.31
N TRP A 166 -11.68 5.42 -10.59
CA TRP A 166 -11.84 6.39 -11.67
C TRP A 166 -13.23 7.04 -11.66
N ASN A 167 -14.25 6.43 -11.08
CA ASN A 167 -15.61 6.98 -11.13
C ASN A 167 -15.79 8.22 -10.25
N ASP A 168 -15.16 8.24 -9.07
CA ASP A 168 -15.34 9.30 -8.07
C ASP A 168 -14.04 9.92 -7.55
N GLY A 169 -12.88 9.35 -7.90
CA GLY A 169 -11.58 9.81 -7.43
C GLY A 169 -11.34 9.55 -5.95
N ILE A 170 -12.03 8.58 -5.36
CA ILE A 170 -11.83 8.19 -3.97
C ILE A 170 -10.88 7.00 -3.91
N TRP A 171 -9.94 7.03 -2.96
CA TRP A 171 -9.06 5.90 -2.69
C TRP A 171 -9.84 4.76 -2.01
N LYS A 172 -9.99 3.64 -2.70
CA LYS A 172 -10.82 2.49 -2.29
C LYS A 172 -10.01 1.21 -2.30
N LYS A 173 -10.48 0.23 -1.54
CA LYS A 173 -10.01 -1.16 -1.61
C LYS A 173 -10.99 -1.94 -2.48
N LEU A 174 -10.46 -2.59 -3.52
CA LEU A 174 -11.23 -3.31 -4.52
C LEU A 174 -10.53 -4.63 -4.83
N ASN A 175 -11.25 -5.56 -5.46
CA ASN A 175 -10.61 -6.67 -6.14
C ASN A 175 -9.93 -6.15 -7.42
N ILE A 176 -8.70 -6.58 -7.69
CA ILE A 176 -7.89 -6.16 -8.83
C ILE A 176 -8.60 -6.33 -10.18
N HIS A 177 -9.39 -7.40 -10.35
CA HIS A 177 -10.10 -7.72 -11.59
C HIS A 177 -11.10 -6.63 -12.01
N LEU A 178 -11.65 -5.88 -11.04
CA LEU A 178 -12.66 -4.85 -11.31
C LEU A 178 -12.14 -3.68 -12.15
N MET A 179 -10.82 -3.42 -12.13
CA MET A 179 -10.23 -2.28 -12.84
C MET A 179 -9.04 -2.65 -13.73
N PHE A 180 -8.39 -3.79 -13.48
CA PHE A 180 -7.12 -4.13 -14.14
C PHE A 180 -7.28 -5.13 -15.29
N ASP A 181 -8.38 -5.89 -15.35
CA ASP A 181 -8.60 -6.88 -16.43
C ASP A 181 -8.71 -6.24 -17.81
N TYR A 182 -9.22 -5.01 -17.86
CA TYR A 182 -9.33 -4.21 -19.08
C TYR A 182 -7.98 -3.96 -19.78
N TYR A 183 -6.88 -3.93 -19.03
CA TYR A 183 -5.58 -3.52 -19.56
C TYR A 183 -4.76 -4.71 -20.05
N PRO A 184 -4.29 -4.72 -21.31
CA PRO A 184 -3.50 -5.82 -21.86
C PRO A 184 -2.08 -5.95 -21.28
N TYR A 185 -1.52 -4.88 -20.71
CA TYR A 185 -0.15 -4.88 -20.19
C TYR A 185 -0.15 -4.55 -18.69
N LEU A 186 0.25 -5.52 -17.87
CA LEU A 186 0.34 -5.36 -16.41
C LEU A 186 1.77 -5.55 -15.94
N ARG A 187 2.18 -4.70 -15.01
CA ARG A 187 3.47 -4.71 -14.33
C ARG A 187 3.24 -4.62 -12.83
N ILE A 188 4.12 -5.26 -12.06
CA ILE A 188 4.25 -5.05 -10.63
C ILE A 188 5.60 -4.37 -10.39
N ILE A 189 5.60 -3.29 -9.62
CA ILE A 189 6.81 -2.67 -9.09
C ILE A 189 6.89 -2.95 -7.60
N ARG A 190 8.01 -3.54 -7.18
CA ARG A 190 8.35 -3.72 -5.77
C ARG A 190 9.42 -2.72 -5.39
N ILE A 191 9.17 -1.97 -4.31
CA ILE A 191 10.18 -1.10 -3.68
C ILE A 191 10.92 -1.93 -2.62
N ASP A 192 12.21 -2.17 -2.83
CA ASP A 192 13.05 -2.98 -1.94
C ASP A 192 13.59 -2.16 -0.75
N ARG A 193 13.76 -0.84 -0.93
CA ARG A 193 14.18 0.11 0.12
C ARG A 193 13.54 1.48 -0.13
N LEU A 194 13.21 2.22 0.93
CA LEU A 194 12.76 3.60 0.77
C LEU A 194 13.94 4.47 0.35
N SER A 195 13.78 5.29 -0.68
CA SER A 195 14.76 6.31 -1.00
C SER A 195 14.70 7.43 0.04
N SER A 196 15.83 7.72 0.67
CA SER A 196 16.01 8.92 1.49
C SER A 196 16.51 10.07 0.61
N HIS A 197 16.08 11.30 0.93
CA HIS A 197 16.71 12.50 0.42
C HIS A 197 18.13 12.66 0.98
#